data_AF-A0A7V1ILN4-F1
#
_entry.id   AF-A0A7V1ILN4-F1
#
_cell.length_a   1.000
_cell.length_b   1.000
_cell.length_c   1.000
_cell.angle_alpha   90.00
_cell.angle_beta   90.00
_cell.angle_gamma   90.00
#
_symmetry.space_group_name_H-M   'P 1'
#
loop_
_entity.id
_entity.type
_entity.pdbx_description
1 polymer ?
#
loop_
_entity_poly.entity_id
_entity_poly.type
_entity_poly.pdbx_seq_one_letter_code
_entity_poly.pdbx_strand_id
1 'polypeptide(L)'
;MGDAIVMGTMGAEEPRVPNRVRELRENKLMTQAQLARKAKVALRTIHSVEKGMNCRMDTKRKILLALGLSFEDKDQVFPPTRRPMTYPVSH
;
A
#
# COMPACT_ATOMS: atom_id res chain seq x y z
N MET A 1 23.13 -36.71 -4.96
CA MET A 1 21.96 -36.14 -5.67
C MET A 1 20.88 -35.97 -4.63
N GLY A 2 20.88 -34.81 -3.98
CA GLY A 2 20.05 -34.53 -2.82
C GLY A 2 19.65 -33.08 -2.91
N ASP A 3 18.51 -32.84 -3.53
CA ASP A 3 17.89 -31.53 -3.58
C ASP A 3 16.43 -31.72 -3.16
N ALA A 4 16.26 -31.69 -1.85
CA ALA A 4 14.98 -31.50 -1.23
C ALA A 4 14.67 -30.00 -1.18
N ILE A 5 13.38 -29.69 -1.37
CA ILE A 5 12.68 -28.48 -0.93
C ILE A 5 12.78 -27.26 -1.87
N VAL A 6 11.72 -27.09 -2.65
CA VAL A 6 10.99 -25.81 -2.62
C VAL A 6 9.50 -26.15 -2.53
N MET A 7 8.99 -26.16 -1.30
CA MET A 7 7.56 -26.07 -1.03
C MET A 7 7.08 -24.76 -1.68
N GLY A 8 6.34 -24.89 -2.77
CA GLY A 8 5.57 -23.80 -3.33
C GLY A 8 4.61 -23.31 -2.25
N THR A 9 4.95 -22.20 -1.62
CA THR A 9 4.10 -21.53 -0.65
C THR A 9 2.84 -21.11 -1.38
N MET A 10 1.76 -21.84 -1.10
CA MET A 10 0.40 -21.45 -1.44
C MET A 10 0.20 -20.04 -0.90
N GLY A 11 0.24 -19.05 -1.80
CA GLY A 11 0.00 -17.66 -1.46
C GLY A 11 -1.47 -17.53 -1.08
N ALA A 12 -1.76 -17.62 0.22
CA ALA A 12 -2.97 -17.04 0.76
C ALA A 12 -2.99 -15.58 0.28
N GLU A 13 -3.90 -15.25 -0.63
CA GLU A 13 -4.12 -13.88 -1.10
C GLU A 13 -4.51 -13.04 0.12
N GLU A 14 -3.51 -12.44 0.79
CA GLU A 14 -3.75 -11.50 1.87
C GLU A 14 -4.69 -10.40 1.38
N PRO A 15 -5.63 -9.93 2.22
CA PRO A 15 -6.60 -8.92 1.83
C PRO A 15 -5.87 -7.67 1.32
N ARG A 16 -5.90 -7.47 0.00
CA ARG A 16 -5.27 -6.34 -0.67
C ARG A 16 -6.12 -5.09 -0.46
N VAL A 17 -5.53 -4.10 0.18
CA VAL A 17 -6.09 -2.76 0.30
C VAL A 17 -5.93 -2.06 -1.05
N PRO A 18 -7.03 -1.63 -1.71
CA PRO A 18 -6.96 -0.88 -2.94
C PRO A 18 -6.21 0.43 -2.70
N ASN A 19 -5.29 0.77 -3.60
CA ASN A 19 -4.50 1.98 -3.55
C ASN A 19 -4.11 2.42 -4.97
N ARG A 20 -3.86 3.72 -5.15
CA ARG A 20 -3.41 4.32 -6.42
C ARG A 20 -1.96 4.78 -6.39
N VAL A 21 -1.16 4.29 -5.42
CA VAL A 21 0.21 4.77 -5.20
C VAL A 21 1.10 4.51 -6.42
N ARG A 22 0.98 3.31 -7.01
CA ARG A 22 1.74 2.93 -8.21
C ARG A 22 1.42 3.85 -9.40
N GLU A 23 0.14 4.05 -9.67
CA GLU A 23 -0.34 4.92 -10.76
C GLU A 23 0.15 6.36 -10.57
N LEU A 24 -0.02 6.94 -9.39
CA LEU A 24 0.42 8.30 -9.09
C LEU A 24 1.94 8.47 -9.16
N ARG A 25 2.69 7.43 -8.81
CA ARG A 25 4.14 7.38 -8.96
C ARG A 25 4.54 7.39 -10.44
N GLU A 26 3.91 6.54 -11.25
CA GLU A 26 4.20 6.39 -12.68
C GLU A 26 3.81 7.64 -13.47
N ASN A 27 2.70 8.28 -13.13
CA ASN A 27 2.27 9.58 -13.68
C ASN A 27 3.29 10.71 -13.42
N LYS A 28 4.12 10.58 -12.37
CA LYS A 28 5.19 11.50 -12.03
C LYS A 28 6.57 11.05 -12.53
N LEU A 29 6.63 10.01 -13.38
CA LEU A 29 7.86 9.44 -13.92
C LEU A 29 8.89 9.09 -12.83
N MET A 30 8.40 8.58 -11.69
CA MET A 30 9.22 8.31 -10.52
C MET A 30 9.43 6.80 -10.34
N THR A 31 10.64 6.36 -10.03
CA THR A 31 10.92 4.96 -9.66
C THR A 31 10.50 4.67 -8.21
N GLN A 32 10.29 3.39 -7.86
CA GLN A 32 9.97 3.01 -6.46
C GLN A 32 11.05 3.49 -5.47
N ALA A 33 12.32 3.43 -5.88
CA ALA A 33 13.45 3.91 -5.08
C ALA A 33 13.42 5.42 -4.87
N GLN A 34 13.06 6.19 -5.90
CA GLN A 34 12.89 7.65 -5.78
C GLN A 34 11.74 7.99 -4.83
N LEU A 35 10.60 7.31 -4.93
CA LEU A 35 9.47 7.50 -4.02
C LEU A 35 9.86 7.17 -2.58
N ALA A 36 10.55 6.05 -2.36
CA ALA A 36 11.00 5.62 -1.04
C ALA A 36 11.93 6.65 -0.38
N ARG A 37 12.92 7.16 -1.14
CA ARG A 37 13.84 8.22 -0.67
C ARG A 37 13.08 9.50 -0.32
N LYS A 38 12.15 9.93 -1.18
CA LYS A 38 11.38 11.16 -0.99
C LYS A 38 10.42 11.05 0.21
N ALA A 39 9.81 9.89 0.41
CA ALA A 39 8.95 9.59 1.56
C ALA A 39 9.73 9.24 2.84
N LYS A 40 11.05 9.10 2.79
CA LYS A 40 11.89 8.66 3.92
C LYS A 40 11.42 7.31 4.51
N VAL A 41 11.12 6.35 3.63
CA VAL A 41 10.73 4.98 4.00
C VAL A 41 11.59 3.95 3.27
N ALA A 42 11.61 2.72 3.77
CA ALA A 42 12.33 1.64 3.09
C ALA A 42 11.68 1.29 1.74
N LEU A 43 12.50 0.90 0.76
CA LEU A 43 12.03 0.47 -0.57
C LEU A 43 11.04 -0.70 -0.47
N ARG A 44 11.30 -1.66 0.43
CA ARG A 44 10.41 -2.80 0.69
C ARG A 44 9.02 -2.35 1.13
N THR A 45 8.92 -1.25 1.88
CA THR A 45 7.65 -0.66 2.31
C THR A 45 6.87 -0.13 1.12
N ILE A 46 7.49 0.61 0.19
CA ILE A 46 6.82 1.08 -1.03
C ILE A 46 6.33 -0.09 -1.87
N HIS A 47 7.18 -1.09 -2.10
CA HIS A 47 6.81 -2.30 -2.85
C HIS A 47 5.62 -3.04 -2.22
N SER A 48 5.57 -3.10 -0.89
CA SER A 48 4.47 -3.69 -0.12
C SER A 48 3.17 -2.90 -0.28
N VAL A 49 3.26 -1.57 -0.17
CA VAL A 49 2.12 -0.67 -0.31
C VAL A 49 1.53 -0.73 -1.71
N GLU A 50 2.37 -0.72 -2.75
CA GLU A 50 1.88 -0.84 -4.14
C GLU A 50 1.18 -2.18 -4.41
N LYS A 51 1.55 -3.26 -3.70
CA LYS A 51 0.86 -4.56 -3.74
C LYS A 51 -0.45 -4.59 -2.95
N GLY A 52 -0.81 -3.51 -2.26
CA GLY A 52 -2.01 -3.42 -1.44
C GLY A 52 -1.84 -3.97 -0.02
N MET A 53 -0.61 -4.18 0.45
CA MET A 53 -0.41 -4.56 1.86
C MET A 53 -0.74 -3.37 2.77
N ASN A 54 -1.33 -3.67 3.93
CA ASN A 54 -1.70 -2.62 4.87
C ASN A 54 -0.44 -1.90 5.39
N CYS A 55 -0.53 -0.58 5.54
CA CYS A 55 0.57 0.24 6.05
C CYS A 55 0.09 1.19 7.14
N ARG A 56 1.05 1.63 7.98
CA ARG A 56 0.78 2.57 9.07
C ARG A 56 0.34 3.92 8.52
N MET A 57 -0.47 4.65 9.29
CA MET A 57 -0.92 6.00 8.94
C MET A 57 0.24 6.97 8.72
N ASP A 58 1.33 6.84 9.48
CA ASP A 58 2.57 7.59 9.27
C ASP A 58 3.15 7.38 7.87
N THR A 59 3.17 6.13 7.40
CA THR A 59 3.64 5.77 6.05
C THR A 59 2.75 6.39 4.98
N LYS A 60 1.42 6.33 5.14
CA LYS A 60 0.48 6.98 4.21
C LYS A 60 0.73 8.48 4.13
N ARG A 61 0.92 9.14 5.28
CA ARG A 61 1.24 10.57 5.38
C ARG A 61 2.52 10.93 4.62
N LYS A 62 3.58 10.15 4.82
CA LYS A 62 4.87 10.32 4.13
C LYS A 62 4.76 10.15 2.62
N ILE A 63 4.00 9.15 2.17
CA ILE A 63 3.77 8.89 0.74
C ILE A 63 2.98 10.03 0.09
N LEU A 64 1.92 10.53 0.75
CA LEU A 64 1.13 11.68 0.28
C LEU A 64 2.02 12.90 0.04
N LEU A 65 2.85 13.26 1.03
CA LEU A 65 3.78 14.38 0.92
C LEU A 65 4.84 14.16 -0.18
N ALA A 66 5.34 12.93 -0.35
CA ALA A 66 6.31 12.62 -1.39
C ALA A 66 5.71 12.73 -2.81
N LEU A 67 4.44 12.39 -2.96
CA LEU A 67 3.67 12.59 -4.18
C LEU A 67 3.26 14.06 -4.38
N GLY A 68 3.40 14.92 -3.37
CA GLY A 68 3.01 16.33 -3.42
C GLY A 68 1.51 16.54 -3.31
N LEU A 69 0.84 15.72 -2.50
CA LEU A 69 -0.60 15.77 -2.25
C LEU A 69 -0.89 16.26 -0.82
N SER A 70 -2.09 16.80 -0.60
CA SER A 70 -2.58 17.17 0.73
C SER A 70 -3.00 15.92 1.52
N PHE A 71 -3.17 16.05 2.84
CA PHE A 71 -3.75 14.98 3.67
C PHE A 71 -5.23 14.74 3.36
N GLU A 72 -5.91 15.73 2.77
CA GLU A 72 -7.30 15.64 2.34
C GLU A 72 -7.46 14.69 1.14
N ASP A 73 -6.42 14.59 0.29
CA ASP A 73 -6.40 13.68 -0.85
C ASP A 73 -6.18 12.21 -0.46
N LYS A 74 -6.12 11.88 0.84
CA LYS A 74 -5.82 10.52 1.29
C LYS A 74 -6.78 9.51 0.67
N ASP A 75 -8.06 9.85 0.54
CA ASP A 75 -9.09 8.92 0.07
C ASP A 75 -9.01 8.70 -1.44
N GLN A 76 -8.38 9.62 -2.18
CA GLN A 76 -8.03 9.44 -3.60
C GLN A 76 -6.86 8.46 -3.77
N VAL A 77 -5.88 8.49 -2.85
CA VAL A 77 -4.69 7.63 -2.91
C VAL A 77 -4.92 6.26 -2.27
N PHE A 78 -5.63 6.24 -1.14
CA PHE A 78 -5.89 5.09 -0.28
C PHE A 78 -7.41 4.98 0.01
N PRO A 79 -8.22 4.58 -0.99
CA PRO A 79 -9.66 4.47 -0.81
C PRO A 79 -10.00 3.53 0.35
N PRO A 80 -11.02 3.87 1.17
CA PRO A 80 -11.41 3.03 2.28
C PRO A 80 -11.90 1.68 1.76
N THR A 81 -11.36 0.59 2.30
CA THR A 81 -11.97 -0.73 2.18
C THR A 81 -13.27 -0.67 2.96
N ARG A 82 -14.39 -0.43 2.26
CA ARG A 82 -15.72 -0.48 2.87
C ARG A 82 -15.93 -1.87 3.44
N ARG A 83 -15.60 -2.06 4.71
CA ARG A 83 -16.26 -3.07 5.53
C ARG A 83 -17.59 -2.44 5.92
N PRO A 84 -18.74 -2.95 5.47
CA PRO A 84 -20.01 -2.51 6.01
C PRO A 84 -19.95 -2.77 7.53
N MET A 85 -19.84 -1.71 8.32
CA MET A 85 -20.08 -1.82 9.75
C MET A 85 -21.58 -2.03 9.92
N THR A 86 -22.00 -3.28 9.92
CA THR A 86 -23.32 -3.65 10.40
C THR A 86 -23.24 -3.63 11.92
N TYR A 87 -23.48 -2.48 12.54
CA TYR A 87 -23.89 -2.47 13.93
C TYR A 87 -25.36 -2.86 13.92
N PRO A 88 -25.76 -4.03 14.45
CA PRO A 88 -27.18 -4.28 14.68
C PRO A 88 -27.64 -3.24 15.69
N VAL A 89 -28.45 -2.29 15.23
CA VAL A 89 -29.18 -1.38 16.11
C VAL A 89 -30.15 -2.27 16.88
N SER A 90 -29.86 -2.51 18.16
CA SER A 90 -30.84 -3.13 19.07
C SER A 90 -31.94 -2.10 19.32
N HIS A 91 -33.17 -2.51 19.03
CA HIS A 91 -34.37 -1.68 19.05
C HIS A 91 -35.07 -1.74 20.42
#